data_AF-A0A5E3X9N2-F1
#
_entry.id   AF-A0A5E3X9N2-F1
#
_cell.length_a   1.000
_cell.length_b   1.000
_cell.length_c   1.000
_cell.angle_alpha   90.00
_cell.angle_beta   90.00
_cell.angle_gamma   90.00
#
_symmetry.space_group_name_H-M   'P 1'
#
loop_
_entity.id
_entity.type
_entity.pdbx_description
1 polymer ?
#
loop_
_entity_poly.entity_id
_entity_poly.type
_entity_poly.pdbx_seq_one_letter_code
_entity_poly.pdbx_strand_id
1 'polypeptide(L)'
;MVTFRDSSVVILDTSRDSVKGVLGLGDLLHVPSIEIQARVGLRHGHAHGLAAPPMSRANSGQANEGTPAASTSRAATQGPTPGARVNDYIVGTALDEALAAGQDIAVYWPFADGTVSDWTQAEALWKHVLFNGLGLRRAQNESPVLLTLFPGLSRETYEHTCQIFFERLNVAGFSILERPTAQLYAANALAGVAVDIGRSHTDITPFYDGLPINNARITIPLGTEMCARYLVPLLGGNTSVAQALDGLGIQGPARQAALEELAAHAWRSGLVRAPGAVDQPAPEDEGVTDIAAVVVAGKERAVIESGMKKKATAKQTKEEQARAREIEALDLVTTRFRGVELTLGRERHRFCEPLFDAGLLVAMGEREAVVDKGMLMTIPQAVVHAVRECEVDQRRDIYSGLLVTGDIASHVKGLGTTLTARLAPYMLSNQENAQMNDVQPVQARTVRVPDYFAEFRDRGDGLAAFLGASIVAKITFHDGKNFVNKSEYSEKGPKAVLEYSPSLL
;
A
#
# COMPACT_ATOMS: atom_id res chain seq x y z
N MET A 1 29.16 -4.61 21.88
CA MET A 1 28.11 -4.06 21.00
C MET A 1 27.68 -5.16 20.07
N VAL A 2 26.40 -5.51 20.03
CA VAL A 2 25.92 -6.63 19.22
C VAL A 2 25.74 -6.12 17.80
N THR A 3 26.37 -6.76 16.82
CA THR A 3 26.23 -6.45 15.39
C THR A 3 25.75 -7.68 14.65
N PHE A 4 24.97 -7.51 13.60
CA PHE A 4 24.47 -8.61 12.79
C PHE A 4 25.08 -8.61 11.40
N ARG A 5 25.16 -9.79 10.79
CA ARG A 5 25.56 -9.89 9.38
C ARG A 5 24.39 -9.45 8.51
N ASP A 6 24.66 -8.66 7.48
CA ASP A 6 23.64 -8.19 6.54
C ASP A 6 22.76 -9.33 6.00
N SER A 7 23.35 -10.50 5.72
CA SER A 7 22.64 -11.70 5.25
C SER A 7 21.60 -12.28 6.23
N SER A 8 21.63 -11.87 7.50
CA SER A 8 20.72 -12.34 8.55
C SER A 8 19.59 -11.35 8.86
N VAL A 9 19.72 -10.10 8.43
CA VAL A 9 18.76 -9.02 8.73
C VAL A 9 17.45 -9.27 8.01
N VAL A 10 16.33 -9.08 8.72
CA VAL A 10 14.99 -9.16 8.15
C VAL A 10 14.38 -7.76 8.12
N ILE A 11 13.84 -7.39 6.97
CA ILE A 11 12.96 -6.23 6.83
C ILE A 11 11.54 -6.75 6.74
N LEU A 12 10.66 -6.21 7.59
CA LEU A 12 9.26 -6.54 7.61
C LEU A 12 8.44 -5.25 7.55
N ASP A 13 7.75 -5.01 6.44
CA ASP A 13 6.90 -3.83 6.28
C ASP A 13 5.43 -4.20 6.43
N THR A 14 4.81 -3.69 7.50
CA THR A 14 3.40 -3.89 7.81
C THR A 14 2.62 -2.60 7.58
N SER A 15 1.90 -2.57 6.46
CA SER A 15 0.89 -1.54 6.17
C SER A 15 -0.50 -1.98 6.66
N ARG A 16 -1.51 -1.11 6.46
CA ARG A 16 -2.92 -1.46 6.73
C ARG A 16 -3.41 -2.65 5.91
N ASP A 17 -2.86 -2.83 4.70
CA ASP A 17 -3.41 -3.72 3.67
C ASP A 17 -2.45 -4.81 3.17
N SER A 18 -1.17 -4.70 3.50
CA SER A 18 -0.13 -5.64 3.05
C SER A 18 0.98 -5.82 4.07
N VAL A 19 1.55 -7.02 4.07
CA VAL A 19 2.79 -7.34 4.80
C VAL A 19 3.83 -7.80 3.79
N LYS A 20 4.97 -7.10 3.75
CA LYS A 20 6.08 -7.34 2.83
C LYS A 20 7.32 -7.75 3.61
N GLY A 21 8.12 -8.66 3.08
CA GLY A 21 9.32 -9.16 3.77
C GLY A 21 10.48 -9.45 2.84
N VAL A 22 11.70 -9.29 3.36
CA VAL A 22 12.93 -9.84 2.77
C VAL A 22 13.88 -10.31 3.87
N LEU A 23 14.64 -11.36 3.59
CA LEU A 23 15.73 -11.84 4.42
C LEU A 23 17.06 -11.55 3.70
N GLY A 24 17.94 -10.84 4.38
CA GLY A 24 19.24 -10.43 3.88
C GLY A 24 19.22 -9.03 3.28
N LEU A 25 20.19 -8.21 3.69
CA LEU A 25 20.57 -6.98 3.00
C LEU A 25 21.77 -7.29 2.09
N GLY A 26 21.63 -7.03 0.80
CA GLY A 26 22.75 -7.16 -0.15
C GLY A 26 23.61 -5.90 -0.19
N ASP A 27 24.65 -5.93 -1.02
CA ASP A 27 25.33 -4.71 -1.46
C ASP A 27 24.34 -3.74 -2.13
N LEU A 28 23.47 -4.31 -2.98
CA LEU A 28 22.28 -3.67 -3.50
C LEU A 28 21.06 -4.02 -2.63
N LEU A 29 20.21 -3.03 -2.39
CA LEU A 29 18.93 -3.25 -1.72
C LEU A 29 17.95 -3.91 -2.69
N HIS A 30 17.28 -4.97 -2.23
CA HIS A 30 16.31 -5.72 -3.03
C HIS A 30 14.87 -5.33 -2.68
N VAL A 31 13.99 -5.46 -3.66
CA VAL A 31 12.54 -5.43 -3.44
C VAL A 31 12.09 -6.61 -2.55
N PRO A 32 10.88 -6.57 -1.95
CA PRO A 32 10.39 -7.66 -1.11
C PRO A 32 10.42 -9.01 -1.84
N SER A 33 10.93 -10.05 -1.18
CA SER A 33 10.88 -11.42 -1.70
C SER A 33 9.54 -12.10 -1.42
N ILE A 34 8.79 -11.61 -0.43
CA ILE A 34 7.41 -12.00 -0.15
C ILE A 34 6.54 -10.76 0.06
N GLU A 35 5.33 -10.81 -0.48
CA GLU A 35 4.29 -9.82 -0.28
C GLU A 35 2.95 -10.56 -0.15
N ILE A 36 2.24 -10.32 0.95
CA ILE A 36 0.89 -10.85 1.19
C ILE A 36 -0.07 -9.73 1.53
N GLN A 37 -1.37 -9.94 1.31
CA GLN A 37 -2.38 -9.06 1.88
C GLN A 37 -2.40 -9.20 3.41
N ALA A 38 -2.59 -8.09 4.12
CA ALA A 38 -2.68 -8.05 5.58
C ALA A 38 -4.04 -8.53 6.10
N ARG A 39 -4.45 -9.71 5.63
CA ARG A 39 -5.74 -10.34 5.97
C ARG A 39 -5.55 -11.79 6.36
N VAL A 40 -6.39 -12.25 7.27
CA VAL A 40 -6.46 -13.63 7.72
C VAL A 40 -7.85 -14.21 7.49
N GLY A 41 -7.93 -15.52 7.26
CA GLY A 41 -9.19 -16.23 7.10
C GLY A 41 -9.42 -17.21 8.24
N LEU A 42 -10.65 -17.28 8.75
CA LEU A 42 -11.08 -18.30 9.70
C LEU A 42 -12.28 -19.07 9.12
N ARG A 43 -12.21 -20.40 9.13
CA ARG A 43 -13.34 -21.23 8.70
C ARG A 43 -14.44 -21.19 9.76
N HIS A 44 -15.69 -20.94 9.37
CA HIS A 44 -16.83 -20.82 10.29
C HIS A 44 -17.02 -22.06 11.21
N GLY A 45 -16.59 -23.25 10.79
CA GLY A 45 -16.63 -24.46 11.62
C GLY A 45 -15.71 -24.44 12.86
N HIS A 46 -14.66 -23.59 12.88
CA HIS A 46 -13.80 -23.40 14.06
C HIS A 46 -14.34 -22.34 15.02
N ALA A 47 -15.21 -21.44 14.56
CA ALA A 47 -15.83 -20.41 15.41
C ALA A 47 -16.93 -20.99 16.33
N HIS A 48 -17.59 -22.08 15.92
CA HIS A 48 -18.68 -22.71 16.69
C HIS A 48 -18.27 -23.91 17.56
N GLY A 49 -17.02 -24.38 17.46
CA GLY A 49 -16.55 -25.62 18.12
C GLY A 49 -16.20 -25.51 19.61
N LEU A 50 -16.25 -24.33 20.21
CA LEU A 50 -15.84 -24.09 21.60
C LEU A 50 -16.85 -23.24 22.39
N ALA A 51 -18.15 -23.56 22.24
CA ALA A 51 -19.14 -23.03 23.17
C ALA A 51 -18.87 -23.54 24.60
N ALA A 52 -18.66 -22.60 25.52
CA ALA A 52 -18.59 -22.82 26.96
C ALA A 52 -19.82 -23.62 27.47
N PRO A 53 -19.72 -24.36 28.59
CA PRO A 53 -20.82 -25.19 29.08
C PRO A 53 -22.06 -24.34 29.41
N PRO A 54 -23.28 -24.87 29.24
CA PRO A 54 -24.49 -24.07 29.32
C PRO A 54 -24.75 -23.63 30.75
N MET A 55 -24.71 -22.32 30.99
CA MET A 55 -25.37 -21.74 32.16
C MET A 55 -26.88 -21.68 31.93
N SER A 56 -27.61 -21.94 33.01
CA SER A 56 -29.03 -22.26 33.08
C SER A 56 -29.98 -21.27 32.40
N ARG A 57 -31.00 -21.83 31.75
CA ARG A 57 -32.18 -21.16 31.18
C ARG A 57 -32.89 -20.27 32.21
N ALA A 58 -33.15 -19.03 31.85
CA ALA A 58 -34.30 -18.28 32.30
C ALA A 58 -35.03 -17.69 31.08
N ASN A 59 -36.35 -17.80 31.11
CA ASN A 59 -37.27 -17.72 29.99
C ASN A 59 -38.08 -16.42 30.08
N SER A 60 -38.25 -15.69 28.96
CA SER A 60 -39.52 -15.07 28.56
C SER A 60 -39.46 -14.34 27.20
N GLY A 61 -40.39 -14.70 26.30
CA GLY A 61 -41.26 -13.70 25.63
C GLY A 61 -41.01 -13.26 24.17
N GLN A 62 -41.64 -14.01 23.24
CA GLN A 62 -42.41 -13.55 22.05
C GLN A 62 -41.75 -12.83 20.83
N ALA A 63 -41.68 -13.60 19.74
CA ALA A 63 -42.18 -13.41 18.36
C ALA A 63 -42.02 -12.06 17.61
N ASN A 64 -41.37 -12.09 16.43
CA ASN A 64 -42.05 -11.89 15.13
C ASN A 64 -41.23 -12.40 13.93
N GLU A 65 -41.92 -12.93 12.91
CA GLU A 65 -41.38 -13.50 11.67
C GLU A 65 -41.10 -12.46 10.57
N GLY A 66 -40.10 -12.75 9.71
CA GLY A 66 -40.19 -12.52 8.26
C GLY A 66 -39.42 -11.35 7.64
N THR A 67 -38.20 -11.61 7.14
CA THR A 67 -37.68 -11.13 5.82
C THR A 67 -36.28 -11.71 5.53
N PRO A 68 -35.99 -12.21 4.32
CA PRO A 68 -34.64 -12.68 3.97
C PRO A 68 -33.75 -11.48 3.61
N ALA A 69 -32.76 -11.17 4.43
CA ALA A 69 -31.82 -10.09 4.19
C ALA A 69 -30.72 -10.52 3.20
N ALA A 70 -30.54 -9.69 2.18
CA ALA A 70 -29.55 -9.83 1.12
C ALA A 70 -28.11 -9.88 1.65
N SER A 71 -27.35 -10.85 1.17
CA SER A 71 -25.89 -10.90 1.29
C SER A 71 -25.27 -9.75 0.50
N THR A 72 -24.66 -8.81 1.20
CA THR A 72 -23.64 -7.91 0.64
C THR A 72 -22.49 -7.84 1.63
N SER A 73 -21.30 -8.13 1.13
CA SER A 73 -20.04 -8.14 1.86
C SER A 73 -19.74 -6.74 2.39
N ARG A 74 -20.09 -6.49 3.65
CA ARG A 74 -19.51 -5.39 4.43
C ARG A 74 -18.27 -5.93 5.13
N ALA A 75 -17.12 -5.33 4.85
CA ALA A 75 -15.91 -5.48 5.64
C ALA A 75 -16.16 -4.90 7.04
N ALA A 76 -16.83 -5.67 7.90
CA ALA A 76 -16.91 -5.35 9.30
C ALA A 76 -15.59 -5.77 9.95
N THR A 77 -14.95 -4.84 10.66
CA THR A 77 -14.00 -5.12 11.73
C THR A 77 -14.74 -5.89 12.82
N GLN A 78 -15.00 -7.17 12.58
CA GLN A 78 -15.56 -8.06 13.59
C GLN A 78 -14.51 -8.21 14.69
N GLY A 79 -14.91 -7.88 15.92
CA GLY A 79 -14.06 -7.94 17.10
C GLY A 79 -13.45 -9.33 17.35
N PRO A 80 -12.56 -9.44 18.34
CA PRO A 80 -11.78 -10.65 18.58
C PRO A 80 -12.69 -11.88 18.65
N THR A 81 -12.44 -12.88 17.80
CA THR A 81 -13.23 -14.12 17.78
C THR A 81 -12.82 -14.95 19.00
N PRO A 82 -13.71 -15.17 19.99
CA PRO A 82 -13.30 -15.81 21.23
C PRO A 82 -12.78 -17.24 20.98
N GLY A 83 -11.52 -17.49 21.34
CA GLY A 83 -10.94 -18.84 21.40
C GLY A 83 -10.14 -19.31 20.17
N ALA A 84 -10.10 -18.56 19.07
CA ALA A 84 -9.24 -18.90 17.93
C ALA A 84 -7.75 -18.73 18.29
N ARG A 85 -6.92 -19.67 17.85
CA ARG A 85 -5.46 -19.64 18.04
C ARG A 85 -4.77 -19.21 16.75
N VAL A 86 -3.53 -18.76 16.87
CA VAL A 86 -2.68 -18.30 15.75
C VAL A 86 -2.65 -19.29 14.57
N ASN A 87 -2.61 -20.59 14.84
CA ASN A 87 -2.55 -21.63 13.79
C ASN A 87 -3.90 -21.96 13.14
N ASP A 88 -5.01 -21.45 13.67
CA ASP A 88 -6.35 -21.68 13.11
C ASP A 88 -6.62 -20.76 11.91
N TYR A 89 -5.84 -19.68 11.80
CA TYR A 89 -5.94 -18.70 10.73
C TYR A 89 -5.21 -19.14 9.46
N ILE A 90 -5.90 -18.99 8.33
CA ILE A 90 -5.36 -19.19 6.97
C ILE A 90 -4.82 -17.85 6.47
N VAL A 91 -3.61 -17.85 5.90
CA VAL A 91 -2.90 -16.65 5.48
C VAL A 91 -2.26 -16.85 4.11
N GLY A 92 -2.14 -15.78 3.33
CA GLY A 92 -1.43 -15.76 2.05
C GLY A 92 -2.17 -16.52 0.96
N THR A 93 -1.42 -17.19 0.08
CA THR A 93 -1.97 -17.90 -1.09
C THR A 93 -3.03 -18.94 -0.73
N ALA A 94 -2.87 -19.63 0.41
CA ALA A 94 -3.84 -20.60 0.88
C ALA A 94 -5.21 -19.97 1.18
N LEU A 95 -5.24 -18.71 1.64
CA LEU A 95 -6.48 -17.98 1.84
C LEU A 95 -7.09 -17.56 0.50
N ASP A 96 -6.27 -17.08 -0.43
CA ASP A 96 -6.71 -16.68 -1.76
C ASP A 96 -7.34 -17.87 -2.53
N GLU A 97 -6.69 -19.03 -2.49
CA GLU A 97 -7.18 -20.28 -3.07
C GLU A 97 -8.48 -20.75 -2.42
N ALA A 98 -8.59 -20.62 -1.09
CA ALA A 98 -9.80 -21.02 -0.38
C ALA A 98 -10.99 -20.10 -0.68
N LEU A 99 -10.76 -18.79 -0.82
CA LEU A 99 -11.77 -17.82 -1.24
C LEU A 99 -12.19 -18.02 -2.70
N ALA A 100 -11.23 -18.25 -3.61
CA ALA A 100 -11.51 -18.62 -5.00
C ALA A 100 -12.27 -19.97 -5.10
N ALA A 101 -11.98 -20.85 -4.14
CA ALA A 101 -12.71 -22.05 -3.75
C ALA A 101 -14.23 -21.91 -3.55
N GLY A 102 -14.69 -20.68 -3.24
CA GLY A 102 -16.01 -20.45 -2.65
C GLY A 102 -16.17 -21.06 -1.26
N GLN A 103 -15.06 -21.29 -0.53
CA GLN A 103 -15.16 -21.81 0.84
C GLN A 103 -15.74 -20.76 1.78
N ASP A 104 -16.53 -21.21 2.74
CA ASP A 104 -17.13 -20.34 3.75
C ASP A 104 -16.09 -19.92 4.81
N ILE A 105 -15.45 -18.78 4.56
CA ILE A 105 -14.34 -18.23 5.36
C ILE A 105 -14.65 -16.79 5.73
N ALA A 106 -14.59 -16.50 7.03
CA ALA A 106 -14.60 -15.14 7.53
C ALA A 106 -13.21 -14.52 7.33
N VAL A 107 -13.15 -13.35 6.67
CA VAL A 107 -11.90 -12.63 6.38
C VAL A 107 -11.78 -11.42 7.30
N TYR A 108 -10.64 -11.28 7.95
CA TYR A 108 -10.34 -10.22 8.91
C TYR A 108 -9.10 -9.43 8.48
N TRP A 109 -9.09 -8.13 8.79
CA TRP A 109 -8.01 -7.20 8.47
C TRP A 109 -7.52 -6.52 9.75
N PRO A 110 -6.57 -7.12 10.51
CA PRO A 110 -6.22 -6.66 11.85
C PRO A 110 -5.56 -5.27 11.88
N PHE A 111 -5.17 -4.73 10.72
CA PHE A 111 -4.45 -3.46 10.59
C PHE A 111 -5.24 -2.37 9.85
N ALA A 112 -6.47 -2.64 9.40
CA ALA A 112 -7.23 -1.74 8.51
C ALA A 112 -7.41 -0.33 9.08
N ASP A 113 -7.65 -0.24 10.39
CA ASP A 113 -7.91 1.02 11.09
C ASP A 113 -6.64 1.78 11.47
N GLY A 114 -5.45 1.28 11.11
CA GLY A 114 -4.18 1.95 11.46
C GLY A 114 -3.82 1.77 12.93
N THR A 115 -4.29 0.67 13.50
CA THR A 115 -3.96 0.12 14.81
C THR A 115 -3.95 -1.40 14.71
N VAL A 116 -3.62 -2.12 15.79
CA VAL A 116 -3.75 -3.57 15.85
C VAL A 116 -5.06 -3.92 16.56
N SER A 117 -6.07 -4.34 15.81
CA SER A 117 -7.40 -4.69 16.37
C SER A 117 -7.46 -6.10 16.96
N ASP A 118 -6.60 -7.01 16.49
CA ASP A 118 -6.47 -8.38 17.02
C ASP A 118 -5.01 -8.86 16.94
N TRP A 119 -4.40 -9.08 18.10
CA TRP A 119 -3.01 -9.52 18.24
C TRP A 119 -2.77 -10.96 17.79
N THR A 120 -3.76 -11.84 17.89
CA THR A 120 -3.65 -13.24 17.44
C THR A 120 -3.56 -13.29 15.92
N GLN A 121 -4.36 -12.45 15.25
CA GLN A 121 -4.35 -12.31 13.80
C GLN A 121 -3.07 -11.63 13.30
N ALA A 122 -2.60 -10.59 13.99
CA ALA A 122 -1.31 -9.95 13.71
C ALA A 122 -0.14 -10.93 13.83
N GLU A 123 -0.11 -11.74 14.92
CA GLU A 123 0.90 -12.80 15.09
C GLU A 123 0.83 -13.82 13.94
N ALA A 124 -0.36 -14.22 13.50
CA ALA A 124 -0.52 -15.17 12.40
C ALA A 124 0.07 -14.63 11.08
N LEU A 125 -0.13 -13.34 10.78
CA LEU A 125 0.44 -12.67 9.60
C LEU A 125 1.98 -12.64 9.67
N TRP A 126 2.55 -12.13 10.75
CA TRP A 126 4.00 -12.04 10.91
C TRP A 126 4.66 -13.42 10.92
N LYS A 127 4.05 -14.39 11.61
CA LYS A 127 4.50 -15.78 11.62
C LYS A 127 4.53 -16.39 10.22
N HIS A 128 3.48 -16.17 9.43
CA HIS A 128 3.42 -16.67 8.05
C HIS A 128 4.55 -16.08 7.21
N VAL A 129 4.75 -14.75 7.26
CA VAL A 129 5.80 -14.09 6.49
C VAL A 129 7.19 -14.58 6.90
N LEU A 130 7.49 -14.62 8.21
CA LEU A 130 8.82 -15.00 8.69
C LEU A 130 9.17 -16.46 8.44
N PHE A 131 8.25 -17.40 8.76
CA PHE A 131 8.60 -18.82 8.79
C PHE A 131 8.17 -19.59 7.55
N ASN A 132 7.05 -19.22 6.93
CA ASN A 132 6.62 -19.86 5.68
C ASN A 132 7.16 -19.11 4.47
N GLY A 133 7.18 -17.78 4.52
CA GLY A 133 7.63 -16.94 3.42
C GLY A 133 9.14 -16.84 3.28
N LEU A 134 9.81 -16.43 4.36
CA LEU A 134 11.27 -16.24 4.38
C LEU A 134 12.03 -17.50 4.81
N GLY A 135 11.33 -18.57 5.17
CA GLY A 135 11.93 -19.87 5.51
C GLY A 135 12.73 -19.88 6.82
N LEU A 136 12.56 -18.89 7.69
CA LEU A 136 13.22 -18.87 8.99
C LEU A 136 12.68 -19.98 9.90
N ARG A 137 13.54 -20.50 10.77
CA ARG A 137 13.16 -21.51 11.76
C ARG A 137 13.04 -20.86 13.12
N ARG A 138 11.83 -20.78 13.67
CA ARG A 138 11.56 -20.16 14.99
C ARG A 138 12.54 -20.59 16.09
N ALA A 139 12.80 -21.89 16.23
CA ALA A 139 13.67 -22.42 17.30
C ALA A 139 15.15 -21.99 17.18
N GLN A 140 15.57 -21.58 15.98
CA GLN A 140 16.93 -21.18 15.64
C GLN A 140 16.94 -19.77 15.01
N ASN A 141 15.96 -18.94 15.35
CA ASN A 141 15.85 -17.62 14.77
C ASN A 141 16.92 -16.71 15.38
N GLU A 142 17.98 -16.47 14.59
CA GLU A 142 19.10 -15.60 14.93
C GLU A 142 19.02 -14.26 14.17
N SER A 143 17.94 -14.05 13.41
CA SER A 143 17.75 -12.83 12.62
C SER A 143 17.28 -11.66 13.49
N PRO A 144 17.88 -10.47 13.33
CA PRO A 144 17.25 -9.25 13.80
C PRO A 144 16.15 -8.82 12.81
N VAL A 145 15.11 -8.18 13.32
CA VAL A 145 14.00 -7.68 12.50
C VAL A 145 13.87 -6.17 12.68
N LEU A 146 13.88 -5.43 11.57
CA LEU A 146 13.35 -4.08 11.52
C LEU A 146 11.92 -4.14 10.97
N LEU A 147 10.97 -3.76 11.81
CA LEU A 147 9.55 -3.72 11.49
C LEU A 147 9.13 -2.29 11.18
N THR A 148 8.54 -2.04 10.01
CA THR A 148 7.78 -0.82 9.78
C THR A 148 6.30 -1.00 10.10
N LEU A 149 5.75 -0.03 10.84
CA LEU A 149 4.34 0.03 11.24
C LEU A 149 3.75 1.41 10.96
N PHE A 150 2.42 1.47 10.86
CA PHE A 150 1.69 2.74 10.79
C PHE A 150 1.99 3.62 12.02
N PRO A 151 2.01 4.95 11.84
CA PRO A 151 2.52 5.89 12.84
C PRO A 151 1.54 6.10 14.01
N GLY A 152 2.02 6.73 15.09
CA GLY A 152 1.20 7.30 16.16
C GLY A 152 0.34 6.29 16.92
N LEU A 153 0.92 5.11 17.15
CA LEU A 153 0.34 4.11 18.03
C LEU A 153 0.58 4.44 19.50
N SER A 154 -0.20 3.81 20.38
CA SER A 154 0.04 3.93 21.81
C SER A 154 1.37 3.26 22.17
N ARG A 155 1.99 3.73 23.26
CA ARG A 155 3.18 3.09 23.84
C ARG A 155 2.95 1.61 24.12
N GLU A 156 1.78 1.26 24.65
CA GLU A 156 1.38 -0.13 24.91
C GLU A 156 1.36 -0.97 23.63
N THR A 157 0.90 -0.42 22.51
CA THR A 157 0.92 -1.14 21.22
C THR A 157 2.35 -1.41 20.75
N TYR A 158 3.27 -0.46 20.89
CA TYR A 158 4.68 -0.68 20.56
C TYR A 158 5.33 -1.73 21.46
N GLU A 159 5.05 -1.66 22.77
CA GLU A 159 5.51 -2.64 23.75
C GLU A 159 4.97 -4.04 23.44
N HIS A 160 3.67 -4.19 23.22
CA HIS A 160 3.07 -5.50 22.94
C HIS A 160 3.60 -6.09 21.61
N THR A 161 3.85 -5.24 20.62
CA THR A 161 4.53 -5.65 19.38
C THR A 161 5.92 -6.21 19.70
N CYS A 162 6.73 -5.47 20.46
CA CYS A 162 8.05 -5.93 20.90
C CYS A 162 7.98 -7.28 21.63
N GLN A 163 7.00 -7.42 22.54
CA GLN A 163 6.76 -8.66 23.27
C GLN A 163 6.52 -9.85 22.34
N ILE A 164 5.64 -9.71 21.34
CA ILE A 164 5.36 -10.77 20.36
C ILE A 164 6.64 -11.16 19.62
N PHE A 165 7.42 -10.18 19.15
CA PHE A 165 8.62 -10.47 18.37
C PHE A 165 9.68 -11.25 19.17
N PHE A 166 9.89 -10.91 20.45
CA PHE A 166 10.81 -11.66 21.30
C PHE A 166 10.24 -13.00 21.78
N GLU A 167 9.04 -13.02 22.36
CA GLU A 167 8.52 -14.21 23.05
C GLU A 167 7.87 -15.23 22.11
N ARG A 168 7.20 -14.75 21.05
CA ARG A 168 6.48 -15.60 20.11
C ARG A 168 7.26 -15.85 18.84
N LEU A 169 8.04 -14.89 18.35
CA LEU A 169 8.80 -15.03 17.09
C LEU A 169 10.30 -15.31 17.31
N ASN A 170 10.79 -15.21 18.55
CA ASN A 170 12.16 -15.52 18.97
C ASN A 170 13.23 -14.77 18.16
N VAL A 171 13.02 -13.49 17.85
CA VAL A 171 14.01 -12.69 17.12
C VAL A 171 15.27 -12.43 17.95
N ALA A 172 16.41 -12.18 17.27
CA ALA A 172 17.68 -11.89 17.94
C ALA A 172 17.85 -10.41 18.30
N GLY A 173 17.23 -9.54 17.51
CA GLY A 173 17.17 -8.09 17.72
C GLY A 173 15.90 -7.52 17.11
N PHE A 174 15.40 -6.43 17.64
CA PHE A 174 14.15 -5.84 17.20
C PHE A 174 14.20 -4.31 17.21
N SER A 175 13.78 -3.69 16.11
CA SER A 175 13.59 -2.25 15.99
C SER A 175 12.27 -1.97 15.29
N ILE A 176 11.61 -0.90 15.70
CA ILE A 176 10.46 -0.36 14.99
C ILE A 176 10.87 0.92 14.25
N LEU A 177 10.32 1.10 13.05
CA LEU A 177 10.41 2.34 12.29
C LEU A 177 9.00 2.74 11.85
N GLU A 178 8.55 3.96 12.12
CA GLU A 178 7.24 4.40 11.60
C GLU A 178 7.29 4.54 10.06
N ARG A 179 6.24 4.07 9.37
CA ARG A 179 6.17 4.06 7.90
C ARG A 179 6.42 5.42 7.23
N PRO A 180 5.85 6.56 7.69
CA PRO A 180 6.13 7.87 7.08
C PRO A 180 7.60 8.26 7.14
N THR A 181 8.27 7.94 8.25
CA THR A 181 9.71 8.17 8.43
C THR A 181 10.52 7.32 7.45
N ALA A 182 10.12 6.06 7.23
CA ALA A 182 10.74 5.23 6.22
C ALA A 182 10.54 5.79 4.80
N GLN A 183 9.32 6.21 4.46
CA GLN A 183 8.99 6.81 3.16
C GLN A 183 9.82 8.07 2.88
N LEU A 184 10.00 8.91 3.90
CA LEU A 184 10.82 10.11 3.86
C LEU A 184 12.28 9.80 3.49
N TYR A 185 12.89 8.85 4.20
CA TYR A 185 14.28 8.46 3.98
C TYR A 185 14.50 7.84 2.60
N ALA A 186 13.53 7.10 2.08
CA ALA A 186 13.60 6.57 0.71
C ALA A 186 13.58 7.65 -0.36
N ALA A 187 12.87 8.76 -0.14
CA ALA A 187 12.79 9.89 -1.06
C ALA A 187 13.94 10.90 -0.90
N ASN A 188 14.83 10.71 0.08
CA ASN A 188 15.92 11.63 0.40
C ASN A 188 15.45 13.09 0.58
N ALA A 189 14.31 13.26 1.26
CA ALA A 189 13.74 14.58 1.57
C ALA A 189 13.88 14.89 3.06
N LEU A 190 13.89 16.18 3.41
CA LEU A 190 13.88 16.66 4.80
C LEU A 190 12.59 17.43 5.16
N ALA A 191 11.89 17.96 4.17
CA ALA A 191 10.60 18.64 4.34
C ALA A 191 9.64 18.26 3.22
N GLY A 192 8.36 18.12 3.55
CA GLY A 192 7.40 17.54 2.61
C GLY A 192 6.11 16.98 3.23
N VAL A 193 5.32 16.29 2.42
CA VAL A 193 4.13 15.55 2.83
C VAL A 193 4.13 14.17 2.19
N ALA A 194 4.03 13.12 3.01
CA ALA A 194 3.79 11.76 2.55
C ALA A 194 2.28 11.52 2.43
N VAL A 195 1.83 11.09 1.27
CA VAL A 195 0.44 10.72 0.96
C VAL A 195 0.43 9.23 0.65
N ASP A 196 0.20 8.39 1.67
CA ASP A 196 0.19 6.93 1.57
C ASP A 196 -1.24 6.45 1.27
N ILE A 197 -1.50 6.12 0.01
CA ILE A 197 -2.83 5.72 -0.47
C ILE A 197 -2.97 4.20 -0.38
N GLY A 198 -3.75 3.75 0.61
CA GLY A 198 -4.09 2.35 0.84
C GLY A 198 -5.38 1.89 0.13
N ARG A 199 -5.88 0.73 0.54
CA ARG A 199 -7.10 0.11 -0.01
C ARG A 199 -8.36 0.90 0.34
N SER A 200 -8.54 1.18 1.63
CA SER A 200 -9.73 1.87 2.16
C SER A 200 -9.43 3.26 2.72
N HIS A 201 -8.18 3.52 3.10
CA HIS A 201 -7.75 4.77 3.73
C HIS A 201 -6.53 5.36 3.05
N THR A 202 -6.39 6.68 3.15
CA THR A 202 -5.19 7.42 2.76
C THR A 202 -4.66 8.14 4.00
N ASP A 203 -3.40 7.89 4.34
CA ASP A 203 -2.70 8.58 5.42
C ASP A 203 -1.91 9.76 4.85
N ILE A 204 -2.10 10.96 5.42
CA ILE A 204 -1.39 12.18 5.06
C ILE A 204 -0.53 12.61 6.24
N THR A 205 0.79 12.57 6.06
CA THR A 205 1.77 12.89 7.11
C THR A 205 2.73 13.97 6.61
N PRO A 206 2.59 15.23 7.09
CA PRO A 206 3.61 16.26 6.89
C PRO A 206 4.90 15.91 7.64
N PHE A 207 6.03 16.33 7.09
CA PHE A 207 7.35 16.21 7.70
C PHE A 207 8.17 17.48 7.49
N TYR A 208 9.02 17.80 8.45
CA TYR A 208 9.91 18.96 8.45
C TYR A 208 11.17 18.63 9.25
N ASP A 209 12.31 19.12 8.79
CA ASP A 209 13.64 18.84 9.36
C ASP A 209 13.92 17.34 9.62
N GLY A 210 13.48 16.48 8.69
CA GLY A 210 13.68 15.03 8.77
C GLY A 210 12.72 14.29 9.70
N LEU A 211 11.74 14.97 10.31
CA LEU A 211 10.83 14.40 11.29
C LEU A 211 9.36 14.53 10.88
N PRO A 212 8.50 13.53 11.15
CA PRO A 212 7.05 13.66 10.94
C PRO A 212 6.42 14.62 11.95
N ILE A 213 5.49 15.45 11.48
CA ILE A 213 4.71 16.38 12.32
C ILE A 213 3.44 15.67 12.79
N ASN A 214 3.56 14.95 13.90
CA ASN A 214 2.53 14.02 14.39
C ASN A 214 1.16 14.66 14.65
N ASN A 215 1.12 15.90 15.15
CA ASN A 215 -0.14 16.61 15.42
C ASN A 215 -0.86 17.10 14.15
N ALA A 216 -0.15 17.17 13.01
CA ALA A 216 -0.70 17.61 11.73
C ALA A 216 -1.14 16.44 10.83
N ARG A 217 -0.85 15.21 11.24
CA ARG A 217 -1.22 13.99 10.51
C ARG A 217 -2.74 13.80 10.50
N ILE A 218 -3.26 13.40 9.34
CA ILE A 218 -4.68 13.02 9.20
C ILE A 218 -4.83 11.76 8.36
N THR A 219 -5.93 11.04 8.57
CA THR A 219 -6.34 9.90 7.75
C THR A 219 -7.73 10.19 7.18
N ILE A 220 -7.92 9.93 5.89
CA ILE A 220 -9.22 10.03 5.21
C ILE A 220 -9.62 8.64 4.68
N PRO A 221 -10.90 8.23 4.70
CA PRO A 221 -11.32 6.91 4.21
C PRO A 221 -11.55 6.94 2.68
N LEU A 222 -10.51 7.37 1.96
CA LEU A 222 -10.40 7.28 0.50
C LEU A 222 -9.28 6.30 0.17
N GLY A 223 -9.50 5.42 -0.82
CA GLY A 223 -8.49 4.45 -1.23
C GLY A 223 -8.83 3.77 -2.56
N THR A 224 -8.07 2.72 -2.88
CA THR A 224 -8.19 2.03 -4.17
C THR A 224 -9.49 1.24 -4.33
N GLU A 225 -10.15 0.82 -3.24
CA GLU A 225 -11.45 0.15 -3.27
C GLU A 225 -12.54 1.07 -3.83
N MET A 226 -12.52 2.34 -3.42
CA MET A 226 -13.42 3.35 -3.97
C MET A 226 -13.13 3.61 -5.45
N CYS A 227 -11.86 3.70 -5.85
CA CYS A 227 -11.46 3.86 -7.24
C CYS A 227 -11.94 2.69 -8.11
N ALA A 228 -11.83 1.46 -7.61
CA ALA A 228 -12.32 0.26 -8.28
C ALA A 228 -13.86 0.28 -8.42
N ARG A 229 -14.58 0.60 -7.35
CA ARG A 229 -16.06 0.76 -7.38
C ARG A 229 -16.50 1.81 -8.41
N TYR A 230 -15.75 2.90 -8.54
CA TYR A 230 -16.02 3.94 -9.52
C TYR A 230 -15.80 3.46 -10.97
N LEU A 231 -14.77 2.65 -11.20
CA LEU A 231 -14.44 2.16 -12.53
C LEU A 231 -15.45 1.12 -13.06
N VAL A 232 -16.08 0.34 -12.18
CA VAL A 232 -17.05 -0.71 -12.55
C VAL A 232 -18.17 -0.26 -13.49
N PRO A 233 -18.97 0.78 -13.19
CA PRO A 233 -20.01 1.25 -14.12
C PRO A 233 -19.44 1.79 -15.44
N LEU A 234 -18.23 2.36 -15.43
CA LEU A 234 -17.57 2.84 -16.66
C LEU A 234 -17.16 1.66 -17.56
N LEU A 235 -16.63 0.58 -16.97
CA LEU A 235 -16.33 -0.66 -17.67
C LEU A 235 -17.60 -1.33 -18.21
N GLY A 236 -18.71 -1.27 -17.45
CA GLY A 236 -20.00 -1.79 -17.88
C GLY A 236 -20.56 -1.08 -19.13
N GLY A 237 -20.21 0.20 -19.31
CA GLY A 237 -20.56 0.98 -20.51
C GLY A 237 -19.66 0.73 -21.73
N ASN A 238 -18.53 0.03 -21.57
CA ASN A 238 -17.61 -0.25 -22.66
C ASN A 238 -18.14 -1.41 -23.54
N THR A 239 -18.29 -1.18 -24.84
CA THR A 239 -18.83 -2.17 -25.80
C THR A 239 -17.97 -3.43 -25.91
N SER A 240 -16.63 -3.31 -25.90
CA SER A 240 -15.73 -4.46 -25.97
C SER A 240 -15.80 -5.32 -24.71
N VAL A 241 -15.88 -4.68 -23.53
CA VAL A 241 -16.09 -5.39 -22.25
C VAL A 241 -17.44 -6.09 -22.24
N ALA A 242 -18.50 -5.39 -22.65
CA ALA A 242 -19.85 -5.96 -22.70
C ALA A 242 -19.91 -7.20 -23.60
N GLN A 243 -19.36 -7.12 -24.81
CA GLN A 243 -19.29 -8.25 -25.75
C GLN A 243 -18.45 -9.41 -25.20
N ALA A 244 -17.33 -9.14 -24.53
CA ALA A 244 -16.50 -10.18 -23.92
C ALA A 244 -17.24 -10.91 -22.79
N LEU A 245 -17.94 -10.18 -21.91
CA LEU A 245 -18.72 -10.78 -20.82
C LEU A 245 -19.95 -11.53 -21.34
N ASP A 246 -20.61 -11.02 -22.39
CA ASP A 246 -21.73 -11.70 -23.06
C ASP A 246 -21.28 -13.01 -23.73
N GLY A 247 -20.12 -12.99 -24.39
CA GLY A 247 -19.50 -14.18 -24.99
C GLY A 247 -19.11 -15.25 -23.97
N LEU A 248 -18.85 -14.86 -22.72
CA LEU A 248 -18.63 -15.76 -21.58
C LEU A 248 -19.93 -16.21 -20.90
N GLY A 249 -21.09 -15.72 -21.35
CA GLY A 249 -22.39 -16.03 -20.74
C GLY A 249 -22.57 -15.43 -19.33
N ILE A 250 -21.80 -14.42 -18.95
CA ILE A 250 -21.83 -13.83 -17.60
C ILE A 250 -22.95 -12.79 -17.51
N GLN A 251 -23.98 -13.08 -16.71
CA GLN A 251 -25.17 -12.22 -16.54
C GLN A 251 -25.53 -11.99 -15.07
N GLY A 252 -26.40 -11.00 -14.83
CA GLY A 252 -26.94 -10.70 -13.50
C GLY A 252 -25.85 -10.38 -12.46
N PRO A 253 -25.94 -10.90 -11.23
CA PRO A 253 -24.95 -10.66 -10.17
C PRO A 253 -23.52 -11.09 -10.53
N ALA A 254 -23.37 -12.13 -11.35
CA ALA A 254 -22.06 -12.60 -11.80
C ALA A 254 -21.37 -11.58 -12.72
N ARG A 255 -22.14 -10.75 -13.44
CA ARG A 255 -21.60 -9.67 -14.29
C ARG A 255 -20.97 -8.57 -13.44
N GLN A 256 -21.64 -8.19 -12.36
CA GLN A 256 -21.12 -7.21 -11.42
C GLN A 256 -19.79 -7.68 -10.81
N ALA A 257 -19.75 -8.92 -10.31
CA ALA A 257 -18.52 -9.50 -9.75
C ALA A 257 -17.38 -9.58 -10.80
N ALA A 258 -17.70 -9.93 -12.06
CA ALA A 258 -16.70 -9.95 -13.13
C ALA A 258 -16.17 -8.55 -13.48
N LEU A 259 -17.02 -7.51 -13.42
CA LEU A 259 -16.59 -6.13 -13.63
C LEU A 259 -15.70 -5.61 -12.48
N GLU A 260 -16.00 -5.98 -11.25
CA GLU A 260 -15.18 -5.67 -10.07
C GLU A 260 -13.79 -6.33 -10.18
N GLU A 261 -13.75 -7.61 -10.57
CA GLU A 261 -12.51 -8.33 -10.84
C GLU A 261 -11.73 -7.68 -12.00
N LEU A 262 -12.42 -7.26 -13.07
CA LEU A 262 -11.79 -6.57 -14.20
C LEU A 262 -11.22 -5.21 -13.79
N ALA A 263 -11.91 -4.44 -12.94
CA ALA A 263 -11.40 -3.18 -12.42
C ALA A 263 -10.11 -3.39 -11.60
N ALA A 264 -10.09 -4.41 -10.73
CA ALA A 264 -8.89 -4.78 -9.99
C ALA A 264 -7.76 -5.25 -10.91
N HIS A 265 -8.08 -6.05 -11.94
CA HIS A 265 -7.11 -6.51 -12.95
C HIS A 265 -6.50 -5.35 -13.73
N ALA A 266 -7.33 -4.38 -14.15
CA ALA A 266 -6.87 -3.23 -14.91
C ALA A 266 -5.87 -2.38 -14.11
N TRP A 267 -6.12 -2.17 -12.82
CA TRP A 267 -5.20 -1.46 -11.93
C TRP A 267 -3.92 -2.27 -11.68
N ARG A 268 -4.01 -3.52 -11.20
CA ARG A 268 -2.82 -4.33 -10.85
C ARG A 268 -1.93 -4.66 -12.04
N SER A 269 -2.51 -4.70 -13.24
CA SER A 269 -1.77 -4.90 -14.50
C SER A 269 -1.13 -3.61 -15.03
N GLY A 270 -1.22 -2.48 -14.30
CA GLY A 270 -0.62 -1.20 -14.71
C GLY A 270 -1.28 -0.56 -15.93
N LEU A 271 -2.53 -0.92 -16.24
CA LEU A 271 -3.27 -0.38 -17.39
C LEU A 271 -3.88 1.00 -17.08
N VAL A 272 -4.10 1.29 -15.80
CA VAL A 272 -4.67 2.55 -15.31
C VAL A 272 -3.65 3.70 -15.38
N ARG A 273 -4.14 4.92 -15.59
CA ARG A 273 -3.35 6.16 -15.62
C ARG A 273 -3.88 7.17 -14.62
N ALA A 274 -2.99 8.05 -14.14
CA ALA A 274 -3.40 9.18 -13.31
C ALA A 274 -4.21 10.20 -14.13
N PRO A 275 -5.20 10.90 -13.52
CA PRO A 275 -5.98 11.92 -14.20
C PRO A 275 -5.10 13.04 -14.75
N GLY A 276 -5.25 13.34 -16.04
CA GLY A 276 -4.48 14.41 -16.71
C GLY A 276 -3.01 14.07 -16.95
N ALA A 277 -2.59 12.81 -16.79
CA ALA A 277 -1.29 12.36 -17.24
C ALA A 277 -1.18 12.54 -18.76
N VAL A 278 -0.35 13.47 -19.20
CA VAL A 278 0.15 13.54 -20.57
C VAL A 278 1.24 12.47 -20.67
N ASP A 279 1.29 11.71 -21.77
CA ASP A 279 2.46 10.90 -22.09
C ASP A 279 3.66 11.84 -22.17
N GLN A 280 4.39 12.00 -21.07
CA GLN A 280 5.74 12.48 -21.15
C GLN A 280 6.46 11.42 -21.98
N PRO A 281 7.11 11.79 -23.11
CA PRO A 281 7.99 10.85 -23.77
C PRO A 281 8.89 10.29 -22.67
N ALA A 282 9.02 8.96 -22.63
CA ALA A 282 9.99 8.32 -21.75
C ALA A 282 11.26 9.17 -21.87
N PRO A 283 11.89 9.59 -20.75
CA PRO A 283 13.14 10.33 -20.83
C PRO A 283 13.98 9.55 -21.84
N GLU A 284 14.43 10.24 -22.90
CA GLU A 284 15.33 9.63 -23.86
C GLU A 284 16.37 8.92 -23.01
N ASP A 285 16.41 7.58 -23.07
CA ASP A 285 17.45 6.81 -22.41
C ASP A 285 18.73 7.44 -22.96
N GLU A 286 19.36 8.34 -22.20
CA GLU A 286 20.72 8.77 -22.41
C GLU A 286 21.46 7.45 -22.43
N GLY A 287 21.80 7.03 -23.65
CA GLY A 287 22.02 5.63 -23.97
C GLY A 287 22.94 5.04 -22.92
N VAL A 288 22.45 4.03 -22.21
CA VAL A 288 23.13 3.43 -21.05
C VAL A 288 24.62 3.21 -21.40
N THR A 289 25.47 4.17 -21.03
CA THR A 289 26.91 4.16 -21.34
C THR A 289 27.66 3.26 -20.38
N ASP A 290 26.97 2.62 -19.44
CA ASP A 290 27.59 1.78 -18.42
C ASP A 290 27.21 0.31 -18.60
N ILE A 291 27.85 -0.31 -19.59
CA ILE A 291 27.76 -1.75 -19.89
C ILE A 291 28.18 -2.57 -18.65
N ALA A 292 29.03 -2.01 -17.77
CA ALA A 292 29.46 -2.66 -16.54
C ALA A 292 28.30 -2.86 -15.54
N ALA A 293 27.38 -1.89 -15.40
CA ALA A 293 26.25 -1.99 -14.48
C ALA A 293 25.20 -3.03 -14.94
N VAL A 294 24.97 -3.12 -16.25
CA VAL A 294 24.00 -4.07 -16.85
C VAL A 294 24.47 -5.52 -16.74
N VAL A 295 25.77 -5.76 -16.89
CA VAL A 295 26.39 -7.10 -16.78
C VAL A 295 26.45 -7.54 -15.32
N VAL A 296 26.74 -6.63 -14.38
CA VAL A 296 26.73 -6.94 -12.94
C VAL A 296 25.32 -7.19 -12.41
N ALA A 297 24.30 -6.54 -12.97
CA ALA A 297 22.89 -6.71 -12.56
C ALA A 297 22.20 -7.96 -13.16
N GLY A 298 22.88 -8.78 -13.98
CA GLY A 298 22.30 -10.01 -14.54
C GLY A 298 21.10 -9.79 -15.50
N LYS A 299 20.92 -8.57 -16.03
CA LYS A 299 19.75 -8.17 -16.85
C LYS A 299 19.98 -8.35 -18.36
N GLU A 300 20.71 -9.38 -18.77
CA GLU A 300 20.97 -9.71 -20.18
C GLU A 300 19.66 -9.94 -20.97
N ARG A 301 18.62 -10.48 -20.32
CA ARG A 301 17.31 -10.72 -20.94
C ARG A 301 16.55 -9.44 -21.34
N ALA A 302 16.65 -8.36 -20.57
CA ALA A 302 15.90 -7.12 -20.83
C ALA A 302 16.43 -6.38 -22.07
N VAL A 303 17.74 -6.44 -22.31
CA VAL A 303 18.39 -5.87 -23.51
C VAL A 303 18.05 -6.69 -24.76
N ILE A 304 17.95 -8.02 -24.61
CA ILE A 304 17.51 -8.90 -25.70
C ILE A 304 16.03 -8.66 -26.02
N GLU A 305 15.15 -8.50 -25.02
CA GLU A 305 13.73 -8.19 -25.24
C GLU A 305 13.50 -6.82 -25.88
N SER A 306 14.25 -5.78 -25.51
CA SER A 306 14.14 -4.46 -26.12
C SER A 306 14.65 -4.47 -27.58
N GLY A 307 15.72 -5.20 -27.87
CA GLY A 307 16.21 -5.46 -29.22
C GLY A 307 15.24 -6.29 -30.07
N MET A 308 14.55 -7.26 -29.46
CA MET A 308 13.51 -8.05 -30.12
C MET A 308 12.23 -7.25 -30.37
N LYS A 309 11.80 -6.38 -29.45
CA LYS A 309 10.65 -5.47 -29.67
C LYS A 309 10.88 -4.52 -30.84
N LYS A 310 12.08 -3.93 -30.97
CA LYS A 310 12.46 -3.09 -32.11
C LYS A 310 12.52 -3.86 -33.45
N LYS A 311 12.94 -5.12 -33.44
CA LYS A 311 12.91 -5.99 -34.64
C LYS A 311 11.51 -6.52 -34.97
N ALA A 312 10.63 -6.70 -33.98
CA ALA A 312 9.26 -7.16 -34.18
C ALA A 312 8.37 -6.09 -34.81
N THR A 313 8.52 -4.81 -34.41
CA THR A 313 7.78 -3.68 -35.03
C THR A 313 8.15 -3.47 -36.50
N ALA A 314 9.37 -3.85 -36.91
CA ALA A 314 9.84 -3.75 -38.29
C ALA A 314 9.30 -4.86 -39.23
N LYS A 315 8.67 -5.91 -38.69
CA LYS A 315 8.15 -7.06 -39.46
C LYS A 315 6.62 -7.12 -39.61
N GLN A 316 5.87 -6.19 -39.01
CA GLN A 316 4.41 -6.15 -39.09
C GLN A 316 3.91 -5.64 -40.44
N THR A 317 2.82 -6.22 -40.94
CA THR A 317 2.15 -5.79 -42.18
C THR A 317 1.59 -4.37 -42.04
N LYS A 318 1.47 -3.62 -43.16
CA LYS A 318 0.98 -2.23 -43.16
C LYS A 318 -0.39 -2.06 -42.49
N GLU A 319 -1.26 -3.06 -42.57
CA GLU A 319 -2.59 -3.08 -41.91
C GLU A 319 -2.48 -3.23 -40.39
N GLU A 320 -1.53 -4.05 -39.92
CA GLU A 320 -1.27 -4.25 -38.49
C GLU A 320 -0.63 -3.00 -37.88
N GLN A 321 0.26 -2.34 -38.63
CA GLN A 321 0.80 -1.02 -38.26
C GLN A 321 -0.25 0.08 -38.29
N ALA A 322 -1.19 0.08 -39.24
CA ALA A 322 -2.29 1.04 -39.28
C ALA A 322 -3.24 0.86 -38.09
N ARG A 323 -3.59 -0.39 -37.77
CA ARG A 323 -4.40 -0.73 -36.59
C ARG A 323 -3.69 -0.39 -35.29
N ALA A 324 -2.37 -0.61 -35.19
CA ALA A 324 -1.58 -0.21 -34.03
C ALA A 324 -1.56 1.31 -33.84
N ARG A 325 -1.40 2.08 -34.93
CA ARG A 325 -1.47 3.55 -34.90
C ARG A 325 -2.85 4.08 -34.54
N GLU A 326 -3.91 3.42 -34.98
CA GLU A 326 -5.29 3.76 -34.60
C GLU A 326 -5.57 3.45 -33.12
N ILE A 327 -5.05 2.32 -32.61
CA ILE A 327 -5.10 1.95 -31.18
C ILE A 327 -4.34 2.97 -30.33
N GLU A 328 -3.16 3.40 -30.76
CA GLU A 328 -2.36 4.44 -30.10
C GLU A 328 -3.06 5.80 -30.15
N ALA A 329 -3.64 6.17 -31.29
CA ALA A 329 -4.38 7.42 -31.45
C ALA A 329 -5.69 7.47 -30.63
N LEU A 330 -6.31 6.32 -30.38
CA LEU A 330 -7.53 6.18 -29.56
C LEU A 330 -7.23 5.85 -28.10
N ASP A 331 -5.95 5.71 -27.72
CA ASP A 331 -5.50 5.33 -26.37
C ASP A 331 -6.18 4.06 -25.85
N LEU A 332 -6.28 3.07 -26.74
CA LEU A 332 -6.85 1.77 -26.46
C LEU A 332 -5.75 0.80 -26.01
N VAL A 333 -6.05 -0.05 -25.03
CA VAL A 333 -5.14 -1.14 -24.63
C VAL A 333 -5.94 -2.41 -24.52
N THR A 334 -5.43 -3.45 -25.17
CA THR A 334 -5.98 -4.80 -25.16
C THR A 334 -5.38 -5.58 -23.98
N THR A 335 -6.23 -6.29 -23.25
CA THR A 335 -5.81 -7.17 -22.15
C THR A 335 -6.60 -8.47 -22.19
N ARG A 336 -6.00 -9.52 -21.65
CA ARG A 336 -6.66 -10.83 -21.52
C ARG A 336 -7.27 -10.94 -20.14
N PHE A 337 -8.57 -11.20 -20.08
CA PHE A 337 -9.34 -11.36 -18.85
C PHE A 337 -10.21 -12.61 -18.95
N ARG A 338 -10.13 -13.51 -17.96
CA ARG A 338 -10.83 -14.81 -17.95
C ARG A 338 -10.69 -15.60 -19.26
N GLY A 339 -9.50 -15.56 -19.86
CA GLY A 339 -9.19 -16.25 -21.11
C GLY A 339 -9.60 -15.53 -22.39
N VAL A 340 -10.36 -14.44 -22.32
CA VAL A 340 -10.86 -13.65 -23.47
C VAL A 340 -10.09 -12.35 -23.60
N GLU A 341 -9.85 -11.91 -24.84
CA GLU A 341 -9.26 -10.58 -25.10
C GLU A 341 -10.34 -9.51 -25.12
N LEU A 342 -10.09 -8.40 -24.42
CA LEU A 342 -10.96 -7.24 -24.41
C LEU A 342 -10.13 -5.96 -24.50
N THR A 343 -10.76 -4.88 -24.93
CA THR A 343 -10.11 -3.58 -25.11
C THR A 343 -10.71 -2.57 -24.16
N LEU A 344 -9.87 -1.94 -23.35
CA LEU A 344 -10.27 -0.78 -22.54
C LEU A 344 -9.77 0.50 -23.22
N GLY A 345 -10.42 1.61 -22.96
CA GLY A 345 -10.07 2.93 -23.48
C GLY A 345 -9.91 3.97 -22.38
N ARG A 346 -10.51 5.14 -22.60
CA ARG A 346 -10.36 6.34 -21.75
C ARG A 346 -10.84 6.16 -20.31
N GLU A 347 -11.73 5.22 -20.04
CA GLU A 347 -12.18 4.89 -18.69
C GLU A 347 -11.03 4.55 -17.74
N ARG A 348 -9.91 4.02 -18.26
CA ARG A 348 -8.70 3.74 -17.47
C ARG A 348 -8.03 4.98 -16.89
N HIS A 349 -8.28 6.16 -17.45
CA HIS A 349 -7.71 7.43 -17.00
C HIS A 349 -8.57 8.05 -15.89
N ARG A 350 -9.76 7.49 -15.68
CA ARG A 350 -10.75 7.98 -14.73
C ARG A 350 -10.70 7.25 -13.38
N PHE A 351 -9.99 6.13 -13.29
CA PHE A 351 -9.93 5.30 -12.09
C PHE A 351 -9.61 6.11 -10.81
N CYS A 352 -8.64 7.02 -10.86
CA CYS A 352 -8.25 7.80 -9.68
C CYS A 352 -9.03 9.12 -9.52
N GLU A 353 -9.99 9.47 -10.41
CA GLU A 353 -10.76 10.72 -10.30
C GLU A 353 -11.43 10.90 -8.92
N PRO A 354 -12.01 9.87 -8.27
CA PRO A 354 -12.63 10.00 -6.95
C PRO A 354 -11.68 10.54 -5.86
N LEU A 355 -10.38 10.30 -6.00
CA LEU A 355 -9.39 10.77 -5.02
C LEU A 355 -9.20 12.31 -5.06
N PHE A 356 -9.59 12.95 -6.18
CA PHE A 356 -9.32 14.36 -6.45
C PHE A 356 -10.58 15.20 -6.70
N ASP A 357 -11.77 14.59 -6.78
CA ASP A 357 -13.02 15.27 -7.14
C ASP A 357 -14.12 15.01 -6.09
N ALA A 358 -14.46 16.05 -5.33
CA ALA A 358 -15.49 16.00 -4.30
C ALA A 358 -16.91 15.78 -4.87
N GLY A 359 -17.19 16.30 -6.08
CA GLY A 359 -18.48 16.13 -6.73
C GLY A 359 -18.72 14.67 -7.10
N LEU A 360 -17.68 13.95 -7.53
CA LEU A 360 -17.75 12.51 -7.78
C LEU A 360 -17.99 11.71 -6.50
N LEU A 361 -17.34 12.06 -5.40
CA LEU A 361 -17.59 11.41 -4.11
C LEU A 361 -19.06 11.52 -3.69
N VAL A 362 -19.64 12.73 -3.83
CA VAL A 362 -21.08 12.95 -3.59
C VAL A 362 -21.95 12.13 -4.54
N ALA A 363 -21.62 12.10 -5.83
CA ALA A 363 -22.36 11.33 -6.84
C ALA A 363 -22.31 9.81 -6.60
N MET A 364 -21.21 9.32 -6.03
CA MET A 364 -21.05 7.91 -5.61
C MET A 364 -21.80 7.58 -4.32
N GLY A 365 -22.44 8.57 -3.67
CA GLY A 365 -23.13 8.40 -2.40
C GLY A 365 -22.20 8.26 -1.20
N GLU A 366 -20.93 8.65 -1.34
CA GLU A 366 -19.95 8.57 -0.27
C GLU A 366 -20.26 9.63 0.80
N ARG A 367 -20.82 9.17 1.92
CA ARG A 367 -21.12 10.00 3.10
C ARG A 367 -20.13 9.79 4.25
N GLU A 368 -19.32 8.73 4.17
CA GLU A 368 -18.38 8.30 5.21
C GLU A 368 -16.97 8.88 5.02
N ALA A 369 -16.64 9.48 3.86
CA ALA A 369 -15.39 10.25 3.65
C ALA A 369 -15.35 11.61 4.36
N VAL A 370 -16.15 11.69 5.41
CA VAL A 370 -16.30 12.79 6.34
C VAL A 370 -15.24 12.63 7.42
N VAL A 371 -14.27 13.54 7.43
CA VAL A 371 -13.33 13.68 8.56
C VAL A 371 -13.85 14.77 9.49
N ASP A 372 -13.25 14.85 10.69
CA ASP A 372 -13.56 15.75 11.80
C ASP A 372 -14.32 17.02 11.37
N LYS A 373 -15.52 17.21 11.94
CA LYS A 373 -16.52 18.25 11.62
C LYS A 373 -17.45 18.03 10.41
N GLY A 374 -17.59 16.83 9.87
CA GLY A 374 -18.69 16.57 8.92
C GLY A 374 -18.38 16.82 7.45
N MET A 375 -17.10 17.06 7.08
CA MET A 375 -16.73 17.50 5.74
C MET A 375 -16.08 16.39 4.91
N LEU A 376 -16.66 16.12 3.74
CA LEU A 376 -16.11 15.26 2.70
C LEU A 376 -14.82 15.87 2.14
N MET A 377 -13.67 15.23 2.34
CA MET A 377 -12.38 15.73 1.86
C MET A 377 -11.77 14.82 0.79
N THR A 378 -11.37 15.43 -0.33
CA THR A 378 -10.47 14.83 -1.33
C THR A 378 -9.02 14.85 -0.83
N ILE A 379 -8.13 14.09 -1.47
CA ILE A 379 -6.70 14.08 -1.12
C ILE A 379 -6.08 15.49 -1.14
N PRO A 380 -6.28 16.35 -2.17
CA PRO A 380 -5.74 17.71 -2.16
C PRO A 380 -6.23 18.55 -0.98
N GLN A 381 -7.53 18.46 -0.63
CA GLN A 381 -8.09 19.16 0.52
C GLN A 381 -7.50 18.67 1.84
N ALA A 382 -7.28 17.35 1.95
CA ALA A 382 -6.68 16.71 3.10
C ALA A 382 -5.21 17.16 3.27
N VAL A 383 -4.43 17.20 2.19
CA VAL A 383 -3.06 17.76 2.22
C VAL A 383 -3.07 19.20 2.70
N VAL A 384 -3.95 20.05 2.14
CA VAL A 384 -4.05 21.46 2.59
C VAL A 384 -4.44 21.56 4.06
N HIS A 385 -5.36 20.72 4.53
CA HIS A 385 -5.74 20.65 5.93
C HIS A 385 -4.56 20.27 6.83
N ALA A 386 -3.85 19.18 6.51
CA ALA A 386 -2.68 18.73 7.26
C ALA A 386 -1.59 19.80 7.34
N VAL A 387 -1.24 20.44 6.21
CA VAL A 387 -0.20 21.49 6.22
C VAL A 387 -0.65 22.75 6.96
N ARG A 388 -1.96 23.02 7.06
CA ARG A 388 -2.48 24.15 7.86
C ARG A 388 -2.33 23.94 9.37
N GLU A 389 -2.24 22.70 9.83
CA GLU A 389 -1.97 22.38 11.24
C GLU A 389 -0.46 22.45 11.58
N CYS A 390 0.41 22.62 10.58
CA CYS A 390 1.84 22.84 10.78
C CYS A 390 2.15 24.31 11.10
N GLU A 391 3.32 24.57 11.70
CA GLU A 391 3.80 25.93 11.97
C GLU A 391 3.93 26.73 10.68
N VAL A 392 3.66 28.04 10.77
CA VAL A 392 3.41 28.92 9.61
C VAL A 392 4.65 29.08 8.72
N ASP A 393 5.83 29.15 9.33
CA ASP A 393 7.14 29.25 8.69
C ASP A 393 7.59 27.96 8.00
N GLN A 394 7.14 26.80 8.48
CA GLN A 394 7.49 25.49 7.90
C GLN A 394 6.73 25.17 6.61
N ARG A 395 5.53 25.75 6.41
CA ARG A 395 4.57 25.34 5.37
C ARG A 395 5.15 25.42 3.96
N ARG A 396 5.95 26.45 3.68
CA ARG A 396 6.57 26.65 2.37
C ARG A 396 7.48 25.47 2.00
N ASP A 397 8.32 25.04 2.94
CA ASP A 397 9.24 23.92 2.73
C ASP A 397 8.49 22.58 2.69
N ILE A 398 7.43 22.43 3.48
CA ILE A 398 6.54 21.27 3.44
C ILE A 398 5.90 21.08 2.05
N TYR A 399 5.55 22.14 1.33
CA TYR A 399 5.05 21.99 -0.04
C TYR A 399 6.13 21.69 -1.09
N SER A 400 7.42 21.78 -0.73
CA SER A 400 8.52 21.48 -1.64
C SER A 400 8.78 19.97 -1.83
N GLY A 401 8.13 19.12 -1.04
CA GLY A 401 8.33 17.67 -1.06
C GLY A 401 7.06 16.84 -0.95
N LEU A 402 6.25 16.75 -2.01
CA LEU A 402 5.09 15.86 -2.05
C LEU A 402 5.50 14.45 -2.51
N LEU A 403 5.41 13.48 -1.61
CA LEU A 403 5.61 12.06 -1.92
C LEU A 403 4.25 11.36 -1.95
N VAL A 404 3.83 10.87 -3.12
CA VAL A 404 2.65 9.99 -3.23
C VAL A 404 3.12 8.54 -3.24
N THR A 405 2.66 7.76 -2.27
CA THR A 405 3.09 6.37 -2.02
C THR A 405 1.88 5.47 -1.78
N GLY A 406 2.12 4.24 -1.34
CA GLY A 406 1.11 3.18 -1.22
C GLY A 406 1.07 2.29 -2.45
N ASP A 407 0.33 1.18 -2.36
CA ASP A 407 0.34 0.14 -3.41
C ASP A 407 -0.11 0.70 -4.77
N ILE A 408 -1.01 1.70 -4.78
CA ILE A 408 -1.44 2.37 -6.01
C ILE A 408 -0.26 3.00 -6.78
N ALA A 409 0.72 3.55 -6.07
CA ALA A 409 1.89 4.19 -6.69
C ALA A 409 2.86 3.19 -7.32
N SER A 410 2.74 1.89 -7.01
CA SER A 410 3.46 0.82 -7.73
C SER A 410 2.97 0.63 -9.17
N HIS A 411 1.72 1.01 -9.45
CA HIS A 411 1.03 0.68 -10.70
C HIS A 411 0.57 1.91 -11.48
N VAL A 412 0.34 3.04 -10.81
CA VAL A 412 -0.18 4.28 -11.41
C VAL A 412 0.88 5.37 -11.33
N LYS A 413 1.54 5.62 -12.47
CA LYS A 413 2.52 6.70 -12.60
C LYS A 413 1.83 8.08 -12.71
N GLY A 414 2.50 9.13 -12.25
CA GLY A 414 2.06 10.52 -12.42
C GLY A 414 1.10 11.05 -11.35
N LEU A 415 0.76 10.26 -10.32
CA LEU A 415 -0.14 10.71 -9.24
C LEU A 415 0.38 11.96 -8.50
N GLY A 416 1.69 12.05 -8.24
CA GLY A 416 2.29 13.24 -7.62
C GLY A 416 2.15 14.50 -8.49
N THR A 417 2.32 14.37 -9.81
CA THR A 417 2.10 15.46 -10.77
C THR A 417 0.64 15.89 -10.79
N THR A 418 -0.30 14.94 -10.82
CA THR A 418 -1.74 15.22 -10.71
C THR A 418 -2.05 15.94 -9.40
N LEU A 419 -1.54 15.46 -8.26
CA LEU A 419 -1.75 16.10 -6.96
C LEU A 419 -1.20 17.52 -6.93
N THR A 420 0.00 17.74 -7.46
CA THR A 420 0.63 19.07 -7.57
C THR A 420 -0.26 20.04 -8.35
N ALA A 421 -0.80 19.60 -9.50
CA ALA A 421 -1.71 20.41 -10.31
C ALA A 421 -3.02 20.72 -9.56
N ARG A 422 -3.53 19.76 -8.77
CA ARG A 422 -4.76 19.93 -7.97
C ARG A 422 -4.57 20.79 -6.71
N LEU A 423 -3.32 20.99 -6.28
CA LEU A 423 -2.99 21.88 -5.17
C LEU A 423 -2.85 23.35 -5.59
N ALA A 424 -2.60 23.63 -6.88
CA ALA A 424 -2.41 24.98 -7.41
C ALA A 424 -3.51 25.99 -7.00
N PRO A 425 -4.82 25.66 -6.95
CA PRO A 425 -5.86 26.58 -6.50
C PRO A 425 -5.75 27.02 -5.04
N TYR A 426 -4.97 26.31 -4.21
CA TYR A 426 -4.75 26.63 -2.80
C TYR A 426 -3.45 27.43 -2.56
N MET A 427 -2.71 27.73 -3.64
CA MET A 427 -1.43 28.42 -3.60
C MET A 427 -1.55 29.88 -4.03
N LEU A 428 -0.53 30.69 -3.74
CA LEU A 428 -0.46 32.05 -4.28
C LEU A 428 -0.25 32.05 -5.79
N SER A 429 -1.18 32.65 -6.51
CA SER A 429 -1.13 32.77 -7.97
C SER A 429 -0.32 33.97 -8.48
N ASN A 430 -0.04 34.98 -7.64
CA ASN A 430 0.54 36.24 -8.09
C ASN A 430 2.04 36.33 -7.76
N GLN A 431 2.90 36.30 -8.79
CA GLN A 431 4.36 36.27 -8.65
C GLN A 431 4.95 37.57 -8.05
N GLU A 432 4.31 38.72 -8.23
CA GLU A 432 4.76 39.98 -7.59
C GLU A 432 4.61 39.93 -6.07
N ASN A 433 3.52 39.35 -5.56
CA ASN A 433 3.32 39.12 -4.13
C ASN A 433 4.20 37.99 -3.59
N ALA A 434 4.65 37.07 -4.44
CA ALA A 434 5.49 35.94 -4.07
C ALA A 434 6.92 36.36 -3.68
N GLN A 435 7.46 37.42 -4.29
CA GLN A 435 8.79 37.95 -3.93
C GLN A 435 8.82 38.62 -2.55
N MET A 436 7.66 39.00 -2.02
CA MET A 436 7.50 39.64 -0.71
C MET A 436 6.91 38.71 0.35
N ASN A 437 6.63 37.45 0.02
CA ASN A 437 5.95 36.52 0.90
C ASN A 437 6.79 35.28 1.15
N ASP A 438 7.32 35.18 2.37
CA ASP A 438 8.10 34.02 2.81
C ASP A 438 7.27 32.92 3.46
N VAL A 439 5.98 33.16 3.68
CA VAL A 439 5.10 32.32 4.49
C VAL A 439 4.18 31.44 3.64
N GLN A 440 3.68 31.96 2.52
CA GLN A 440 2.75 31.21 1.68
C GLN A 440 3.44 30.55 0.49
N PRO A 441 3.17 29.26 0.24
CA PRO A 441 3.68 28.54 -0.93
C PRO A 441 3.11 29.09 -2.24
N VAL A 442 3.97 29.16 -3.26
CA VAL A 442 3.62 29.58 -4.64
C VAL A 442 3.38 28.35 -5.52
N GLN A 443 4.09 27.26 -5.23
CA GLN A 443 3.98 26.01 -5.96
C GLN A 443 4.28 24.85 -5.01
N ALA A 444 3.68 23.69 -5.27
CA ALA A 444 4.12 22.45 -4.68
C ALA A 444 5.06 21.70 -5.64
N ARG A 445 5.92 20.83 -5.10
CA ARG A 445 6.83 20.01 -5.91
C ARG A 445 6.72 18.55 -5.47
N THR A 446 6.73 17.65 -6.46
CA THR A 446 6.73 16.21 -6.20
C THR A 446 8.16 15.73 -5.94
N VAL A 447 8.33 14.85 -4.96
CA VAL A 447 9.55 14.06 -4.76
C VAL A 447 9.25 12.59 -5.07
N ARG A 448 10.28 11.85 -5.47
CA ARG A 448 10.19 10.43 -5.84
C ARG A 448 11.36 9.66 -5.27
N VAL A 449 11.21 8.35 -5.18
CA VAL A 449 12.34 7.46 -4.91
C VAL A 449 13.40 7.63 -6.01
N PRO A 450 14.68 7.88 -5.66
CA PRO A 450 15.72 8.10 -6.65
C PRO A 450 16.01 6.89 -7.55
N ASP A 451 16.24 7.14 -8.84
CA ASP A 451 16.43 6.09 -9.87
C ASP A 451 17.72 5.27 -9.74
N TYR A 452 18.66 5.70 -8.88
CA TYR A 452 19.87 4.94 -8.57
C TYR A 452 19.59 3.66 -7.78
N PHE A 453 18.41 3.54 -7.16
CA PHE A 453 17.91 2.26 -6.64
C PHE A 453 17.34 1.41 -7.78
N ALA A 454 18.23 0.77 -8.55
CA ALA A 454 17.88 0.08 -9.80
C ALA A 454 16.77 -0.98 -9.66
N GLU A 455 16.70 -1.70 -8.54
CA GLU A 455 15.66 -2.70 -8.26
C GLU A 455 14.29 -2.06 -7.95
N PHE A 456 14.26 -0.79 -7.57
CA PHE A 456 13.06 -0.05 -7.20
C PHE A 456 12.53 0.84 -8.32
N ARG A 457 13.21 0.98 -9.46
CA ARG A 457 12.83 1.93 -10.53
C ARG A 457 11.37 1.79 -11.01
N ASP A 458 10.84 0.57 -11.06
CA ASP A 458 9.49 0.31 -11.58
C ASP A 458 8.37 0.54 -10.55
N ARG A 459 8.61 0.18 -9.28
CA ARG A 459 7.62 0.21 -8.17
C ARG A 459 7.97 1.22 -7.07
N GLY A 460 9.00 2.05 -7.28
CA GLY A 460 9.78 2.69 -6.22
C GLY A 460 8.95 3.49 -5.26
N ASP A 461 8.13 4.40 -5.78
CA ASP A 461 7.25 5.24 -4.96
C ASP A 461 6.25 4.40 -4.14
N GLY A 462 5.74 3.29 -4.69
CA GLY A 462 4.86 2.36 -3.97
C GLY A 462 5.57 1.46 -2.94
N LEU A 463 6.89 1.34 -3.02
CA LEU A 463 7.75 0.61 -2.08
C LEU A 463 8.61 1.52 -1.21
N ALA A 464 8.32 2.83 -1.16
CA ALA A 464 9.12 3.81 -0.44
C ALA A 464 9.32 3.44 1.05
N ALA A 465 8.27 3.00 1.75
CA ALA A 465 8.39 2.54 3.13
C ALA A 465 9.37 1.36 3.28
N PHE A 466 9.29 0.39 2.37
CA PHE A 466 10.16 -0.80 2.39
C PHE A 466 11.63 -0.46 2.07
N LEU A 467 11.86 0.41 1.09
CA LEU A 467 13.19 0.88 0.75
C LEU A 467 13.82 1.65 1.91
N GLY A 468 13.07 2.59 2.51
CA GLY A 468 13.52 3.35 3.67
C GLY A 468 13.84 2.46 4.86
N ALA A 469 13.00 1.46 5.12
CA ALA A 469 13.25 0.44 6.14
C ALA A 469 14.56 -0.31 5.88
N SER A 470 14.83 -0.66 4.62
CA SER A 470 16.06 -1.35 4.21
C SER A 470 17.31 -0.47 4.41
N ILE A 471 17.22 0.83 4.09
CA ILE A 471 18.29 1.81 4.33
C ILE A 471 18.59 1.93 5.83
N VAL A 472 17.54 2.13 6.65
CA VAL A 472 17.69 2.29 8.11
C VAL A 472 18.23 1.02 8.75
N ALA A 473 17.73 -0.15 8.36
CA ALA A 473 18.17 -1.43 8.92
C ALA A 473 19.66 -1.68 8.68
N LYS A 474 20.18 -1.28 7.50
CA LYS A 474 21.61 -1.38 7.17
C LYS A 474 22.46 -0.57 8.15
N ILE A 475 21.98 0.59 8.61
CA ILE A 475 22.68 1.42 9.60
C ILE A 475 22.51 0.83 11.00
N THR A 476 21.25 0.57 11.40
CA THR A 476 20.88 0.10 12.75
C THR A 476 21.61 -1.19 13.15
N PHE A 477 21.56 -2.23 12.31
CA PHE A 477 22.11 -3.54 12.70
C PHE A 477 23.61 -3.71 12.43
N HIS A 478 24.18 -2.88 11.55
CA HIS A 478 25.62 -2.83 11.32
C HIS A 478 26.34 -2.09 12.46
N ASP A 479 25.84 -0.92 12.86
CA ASP A 479 26.48 -0.08 13.88
C ASP A 479 26.22 -0.56 15.31
N GLY A 480 25.29 -1.51 15.49
CA GLY A 480 25.01 -2.12 16.79
C GLY A 480 24.24 -1.20 17.75
N LYS A 481 23.56 -0.16 17.24
CA LYS A 481 22.77 0.83 18.00
C LYS A 481 21.33 0.83 17.51
N ASN A 482 20.43 1.46 18.26
CA ASN A 482 19.08 1.79 17.80
C ASN A 482 18.19 0.55 17.53
N PHE A 483 18.41 -0.52 18.27
CA PHE A 483 17.51 -1.68 18.34
C PHE A 483 17.62 -2.31 19.73
N VAL A 484 16.62 -3.12 20.08
CA VAL A 484 16.60 -3.92 21.30
C VAL A 484 17.23 -5.28 21.03
N ASN A 485 18.19 -5.70 21.83
CA ASN A 485 18.71 -7.09 21.82
C ASN A 485 18.12 -7.94 22.97
N LYS A 486 18.38 -9.25 22.96
CA LYS A 486 17.88 -10.18 23.99
C LYS A 486 18.28 -9.81 25.43
N SER A 487 19.47 -9.23 25.62
CA SER A 487 19.93 -8.81 26.95
C SER A 487 19.12 -7.62 27.45
N GLU A 488 18.96 -6.59 26.62
CA GLU A 488 18.16 -5.40 26.93
C GLU A 488 16.69 -5.74 27.15
N TYR A 489 16.13 -6.63 26.33
CA TYR A 489 14.76 -7.13 26.52
C TYR A 489 14.62 -7.89 27.84
N SER A 490 15.61 -8.70 28.23
CA SER A 490 15.55 -9.44 29.50
C SER A 490 15.64 -8.51 30.71
N GLU A 491 16.36 -7.39 30.60
CA GLU A 491 16.53 -6.41 31.67
C GLU A 491 15.32 -5.47 31.81
N LYS A 492 14.87 -4.90 30.68
CA LYS A 492 13.86 -3.84 30.66
C LYS A 492 12.47 -4.35 30.28
N GLY A 493 12.35 -5.53 29.69
CA GLY A 493 11.11 -6.02 29.11
C GLY A 493 10.72 -5.27 27.82
N PRO A 494 9.45 -5.35 27.42
CA PRO A 494 8.98 -4.81 26.15
C PRO A 494 9.18 -3.30 25.96
N LYS A 495 9.12 -2.52 27.05
CA LYS A 495 9.36 -1.06 27.05
C LYS A 495 10.71 -0.63 26.50
N ALA A 496 11.69 -1.55 26.43
CA ALA A 496 12.97 -1.28 25.79
C ALA A 496 12.80 -0.70 24.37
N VAL A 497 11.78 -1.14 23.63
CA VAL A 497 11.57 -0.68 22.25
C VAL A 497 11.37 0.83 22.14
N LEU A 498 10.77 1.46 23.16
CA LEU A 498 10.51 2.91 23.19
C LEU A 498 11.79 3.72 23.40
N GLU A 499 12.81 3.14 24.05
CA GLU A 499 14.09 3.81 24.29
C GLU A 499 15.08 3.59 23.16
N TYR A 500 15.01 2.42 22.50
CA TYR A 500 15.99 2.00 21.51
C TYR A 500 15.53 2.14 20.06
N SER A 501 14.28 2.54 19.78
CA SER A 501 13.82 2.81 18.41
C SER A 501 13.73 4.32 18.19
N PRO A 502 14.67 4.97 17.45
CA PRO A 502 14.73 6.43 17.36
C PRO A 502 13.49 7.09 16.78
N SER A 503 12.71 6.38 15.96
CA SER A 503 11.45 6.93 15.43
C SER A 503 10.33 7.03 16.47
N LEU A 504 10.53 6.47 17.67
CA LEU A 504 9.56 6.49 18.78
C LEU A 504 9.97 7.45 19.91
N LEU A 505 11.16 8.05 19.81
CA LEU A 505 11.66 9.09 20.69
C LEU A 505 11.04 10.44 20.31
#